data_AF-G9I7Y9-F1
#
_entry.id   AF-G9I7Y9-F1
#
_cell.length_a   1.000
_cell.length_b   1.000
_cell.length_c   1.000
_cell.angle_alpha   90.00
_cell.angle_beta   90.00
_cell.angle_gamma   90.00
#
_symmetry.space_group_name_H-M   'P 1'
#
loop_
_entity.id
_entity.type
_entity.pdbx_description
1 polymer ?
#
loop_
_entity_poly.entity_id
_entity_poly.type
_entity_poly.pdbx_seq_one_letter_code
_entity_poly.pdbx_strand_id
1 'polypeptide(L)'
;LRVGFYGDYVFDRVLKTDVPQKFSMGQAPSTNSPADSVSLQERENPAYGKHMHDAEWFTNAGYIALNIWDRFDVFCTLGATSGYFKGNSSSFNLIGLIGISGSDLNSKVPNASISNGVVELYTDTTFSWSVGARGALWECGCATLGAEFQYAQSKPRVQELNVLSNVAQFTVHRPKGYVNQTLPLPITAGTATDSNEKLKNATINYHEWQVGAALSYRLNMLIPYIGVQWSRAS
;
A
#
# COMPACT_ATOMS: atom_id res chain seq x y z
N LEU A 1 -27.56 -21.21 -0.11
CA LEU A 1 -26.86 -20.08 0.55
C LEU A 1 -25.89 -20.67 1.57
N ARG A 2 -24.60 -20.31 1.51
CA ARG A 2 -23.59 -20.68 2.51
C ARG A 2 -23.06 -19.41 3.18
N VAL A 3 -22.91 -19.45 4.51
CA VAL A 3 -22.40 -18.33 5.32
C VAL A 3 -21.31 -18.86 6.23
N GLY A 4 -20.22 -18.12 6.39
CA GLY A 4 -19.11 -18.47 7.28
C GLY A 4 -18.29 -17.26 7.69
N PHE A 5 -17.32 -17.47 8.56
CA PHE A 5 -16.32 -16.47 8.94
C PHE A 5 -14.94 -17.03 8.64
N TYR A 6 -14.04 -16.18 8.14
CA TYR A 6 -12.65 -16.54 7.93
C TYR A 6 -11.76 -15.35 8.27
N GLY A 7 -10.64 -15.63 8.93
CA GLY A 7 -9.55 -14.69 9.14
C GLY A 7 -8.38 -15.14 8.28
N ASP A 8 -7.79 -14.23 7.53
CA ASP A 8 -6.58 -14.47 6.78
C ASP A 8 -5.51 -13.48 7.22
N TYR A 9 -4.27 -13.96 7.24
CA TYR A 9 -3.12 -13.19 7.59
C TYR A 9 -1.98 -13.45 6.62
N VAL A 10 -1.62 -12.42 5.85
CA VAL A 10 -0.62 -12.51 4.79
C VAL A 10 0.65 -11.78 5.20
N PHE A 11 1.76 -12.52 5.19
CA PHE A 11 3.11 -12.07 5.51
C PHE A 11 3.97 -11.89 4.25
N ASP A 12 5.07 -11.16 4.39
CA ASP A 12 6.19 -11.14 3.43
C ASP A 12 5.80 -10.83 1.97
N ARG A 13 4.85 -9.89 1.76
CA ARG A 13 4.57 -9.42 0.40
C ARG A 13 5.73 -8.54 -0.10
N VAL A 14 6.37 -8.95 -1.19
CA VAL A 14 7.38 -8.14 -1.88
C VAL A 14 6.68 -7.07 -2.72
N LEU A 15 6.50 -5.88 -2.15
CA LEU A 15 5.94 -4.73 -2.85
C LEU A 15 7.04 -3.94 -3.56
N LYS A 16 6.83 -3.62 -4.84
CA LYS A 16 7.70 -2.77 -5.65
C LYS A 16 7.07 -1.39 -5.80
N THR A 17 7.87 -0.35 -5.61
CA THR A 17 7.43 1.03 -5.80
C THR A 17 7.30 1.36 -7.29
N ASP A 18 6.10 1.78 -7.69
CA ASP A 18 5.82 2.27 -9.03
C ASP A 18 5.72 3.79 -9.02
N VAL A 19 6.85 4.44 -9.31
CA VAL A 19 6.99 5.89 -9.31
C VAL A 19 7.74 6.31 -10.59
N PRO A 20 7.60 7.56 -11.06
CA PRO A 20 8.40 8.04 -12.19
C PRO A 20 9.90 7.99 -11.90
N GLN A 21 10.71 7.71 -12.93
CA GLN A 21 12.18 7.66 -12.80
C GLN A 21 12.76 8.99 -12.31
N LYS A 22 12.16 10.12 -12.72
CA LYS A 22 12.56 11.45 -12.29
C LYS A 22 11.45 12.13 -11.51
N PHE A 23 11.84 13.00 -10.59
CA PHE A 23 10.93 13.87 -9.86
C PHE A 23 11.52 15.28 -9.72
N SER A 24 10.65 16.26 -9.53
CA SER A 24 11.03 17.67 -9.49
C SER A 24 11.31 18.12 -8.05
N MET A 25 12.53 18.59 -7.79
CA MET A 25 12.95 19.12 -6.48
C MET A 25 14.04 20.19 -6.64
N GLY A 26 14.46 20.81 -5.55
CA GLY A 26 15.54 21.80 -5.55
C GLY A 26 16.93 21.22 -5.81
N GLN A 27 17.87 22.12 -6.13
CA GLN A 27 19.28 21.79 -6.29
C GLN A 27 19.84 21.16 -5.01
N ALA A 28 20.59 20.07 -5.16
CA ALA A 28 21.19 19.38 -4.01
C ALA A 28 22.16 20.30 -3.24
N PRO A 29 22.20 20.20 -1.89
CA PRO A 29 23.19 20.93 -1.10
C PRO A 29 24.62 20.60 -1.50
N SER A 30 25.49 21.60 -1.52
CA SER A 30 26.93 21.45 -1.71
C SER A 30 27.67 21.90 -0.45
N THR A 31 28.93 21.50 -0.27
CA THR A 31 29.67 21.73 0.98
C THR A 31 29.98 23.20 1.28
N ASN A 32 29.81 24.11 0.31
CA ASN A 32 30.39 25.46 0.38
C ASN A 32 29.37 26.62 0.23
N SER A 33 28.08 26.32 0.03
CA SER A 33 27.04 27.36 -0.15
C SER A 33 25.70 26.92 0.43
N PRO A 34 24.90 27.86 0.98
CA PRO A 34 23.50 27.60 1.34
C PRO A 34 22.72 27.04 0.17
N ALA A 35 21.91 26.02 0.42
CA ALA A 35 21.17 25.29 -0.60
C ALA A 35 19.76 25.87 -0.81
N ASP A 36 19.69 27.20 -0.90
CA ASP A 36 18.45 27.97 -1.07
C ASP A 36 17.95 27.87 -2.51
N SER A 37 17.23 26.78 -2.82
CA SER A 37 16.64 26.57 -4.15
C SER A 37 15.19 27.04 -4.17
N VAL A 38 14.86 27.91 -5.13
CA VAL A 38 13.48 28.33 -5.44
C VAL A 38 12.97 27.78 -6.79
N SER A 39 13.88 27.24 -7.61
CA SER A 39 13.56 26.58 -8.87
C SER A 39 13.49 25.06 -8.70
N LEU A 40 12.55 24.44 -9.41
CA LEU A 40 12.48 22.99 -9.54
C LEU A 40 13.46 22.52 -10.63
N GLN A 41 14.17 21.44 -10.34
CA GLN A 41 15.03 20.70 -11.26
C GLN A 41 14.63 19.22 -11.25
N GLU A 42 14.72 18.56 -12.40
CA GLU A 42 14.50 17.11 -12.47
C GLU A 42 15.68 16.36 -11.84
N ARG A 43 15.38 15.43 -10.93
CA ARG A 43 16.36 14.56 -10.29
C ARG A 43 15.90 13.11 -10.31
N GLU A 44 16.86 12.20 -10.27
CA GLU A 44 16.59 10.77 -10.17
C GLU A 44 15.83 10.45 -8.88
N ASN A 45 14.72 9.72 -9.02
CA ASN A 45 13.85 9.36 -7.92
C ASN A 45 14.45 8.19 -7.13
N PRO A 46 14.80 8.38 -5.84
CA PRO A 46 15.40 7.31 -5.04
C PRO A 46 14.45 6.12 -4.84
N ALA A 47 13.14 6.34 -4.96
CA ALA A 47 12.13 5.28 -4.87
C ALA A 47 11.97 4.50 -6.17
N TYR A 48 12.56 4.93 -7.29
CA TYR A 48 12.38 4.22 -8.56
C TYR A 48 12.94 2.80 -8.50
N GLY A 49 12.07 1.81 -8.75
CA GLY A 49 12.46 0.40 -8.80
C GLY A 49 12.89 -0.19 -7.45
N LYS A 50 12.58 0.45 -6.33
CA LYS A 50 12.87 -0.07 -4.98
C LYS A 50 11.80 -1.05 -4.52
N HIS A 51 12.17 -1.84 -3.53
CA HIS A 51 11.28 -2.77 -2.86
C HIS A 51 10.99 -2.27 -1.44
N MET A 52 9.79 -2.53 -0.95
CA MET A 52 9.51 -2.45 0.49
C MET A 52 10.09 -3.70 1.17
N HIS A 53 10.47 -3.55 2.44
CA HIS A 53 11.10 -4.64 3.19
C HIS A 53 10.07 -5.64 3.69
N ASP A 54 8.97 -5.11 4.21
CA ASP A 54 7.91 -5.92 4.78
C ASP A 54 6.56 -5.23 4.57
N ALA A 55 5.55 -6.04 4.34
CA ALA A 55 4.17 -5.64 4.18
C ALA A 55 3.27 -6.75 4.69
N GLU A 56 2.65 -6.50 5.83
CA GLU A 56 1.71 -7.40 6.48
C GLU A 56 0.30 -6.89 6.28
N TRP A 57 -0.62 -7.82 6.01
CA TRP A 57 -2.01 -7.50 5.75
C TRP A 57 -2.93 -8.44 6.51
N PHE A 58 -3.74 -7.88 7.39
CA PHE A 58 -4.66 -8.59 8.27
C PHE A 58 -6.08 -8.38 7.77
N THR A 59 -6.81 -9.45 7.47
CA THR A 59 -8.22 -9.37 7.06
C THR A 59 -9.06 -10.32 7.90
N ASN A 60 -10.09 -9.78 8.55
CA ASN A 60 -11.12 -10.56 9.21
C ASN A 60 -12.46 -10.32 8.52
N ALA A 61 -13.04 -11.35 7.89
CA ALA A 61 -14.23 -11.19 7.08
C ALA A 61 -15.25 -12.31 7.26
N GLY A 62 -16.53 -11.94 7.16
CA GLY A 62 -17.62 -12.86 6.89
C GLY A 62 -17.65 -13.22 5.40
N TYR A 63 -18.01 -14.46 5.09
CA TYR A 63 -18.18 -15.02 3.75
C TYR A 63 -19.64 -15.33 3.51
N ILE A 64 -20.16 -14.92 2.35
CA ILE A 64 -21.49 -15.29 1.88
C ILE A 64 -21.34 -15.83 0.46
N ALA A 65 -21.89 -17.01 0.19
CA ALA A 65 -21.91 -17.60 -1.14
C ALA A 65 -23.28 -18.08 -1.58
N LEU A 66 -23.56 -17.77 -2.84
CA LEU A 66 -24.69 -18.26 -3.60
C LEU A 66 -24.19 -19.35 -4.53
N ASN A 67 -24.63 -20.57 -4.25
CA ASN A 67 -24.40 -21.70 -5.13
C ASN A 67 -25.44 -21.70 -6.25
N ILE A 68 -24.97 -21.76 -7.49
CA ILE A 68 -25.75 -21.81 -8.71
C ILE A 68 -25.44 -23.13 -9.41
N TRP A 69 -26.50 -23.90 -9.66
CA TRP A 69 -26.44 -25.16 -10.41
C TRP A 69 -25.45 -26.19 -9.85
N ASP A 70 -25.17 -26.16 -8.54
CA ASP A 70 -24.27 -27.09 -7.84
C ASP A 70 -22.81 -27.11 -8.34
N ARG A 71 -22.46 -26.22 -9.28
CA ARG A 71 -21.15 -26.18 -9.94
C ARG A 71 -20.44 -24.84 -9.88
N PHE A 72 -21.20 -23.77 -9.62
CA PHE A 72 -20.67 -22.41 -9.54
C PHE A 72 -21.08 -21.78 -8.21
N ASP A 73 -20.13 -21.13 -7.56
CA ASP A 73 -20.39 -20.28 -6.41
C ASP A 73 -20.04 -18.85 -6.76
N VAL A 74 -20.98 -17.93 -6.63
CA VAL A 74 -20.68 -16.51 -6.52
C VAL A 74 -20.59 -16.18 -5.05
N PHE A 75 -19.50 -15.55 -4.64
CA PHE A 75 -19.27 -15.22 -3.24
C PHE A 75 -18.89 -13.75 -3.06
N CYS A 76 -19.26 -13.21 -1.91
CA CYS A 76 -18.77 -11.94 -1.43
C CYS A 76 -18.26 -12.10 -0.01
N THR A 77 -17.30 -11.26 0.34
CA THR A 77 -16.76 -11.23 1.68
C THR A 77 -16.75 -9.81 2.18
N LEU A 78 -17.14 -9.65 3.44
CA LEU A 78 -17.36 -8.36 4.07
C LEU A 78 -16.69 -8.41 5.43
N GLY A 79 -15.81 -7.46 5.69
CA GLY A 79 -14.94 -7.56 6.84
C GLY A 79 -14.24 -6.27 7.19
N ALA A 80 -13.21 -6.43 8.00
CA ALA A 80 -12.32 -5.36 8.39
C ALA A 80 -10.88 -5.76 8.10
N THR A 81 -10.10 -4.78 7.66
CA THR A 81 -8.71 -4.94 7.28
C THR A 81 -7.84 -3.88 7.93
N SER A 82 -6.64 -4.30 8.34
CA SER A 82 -5.54 -3.43 8.77
C SER A 82 -4.24 -3.93 8.13
N GLY A 83 -3.26 -3.04 8.00
CA GLY A 83 -1.96 -3.36 7.44
C GLY A 83 -0.82 -2.68 8.17
N TYR A 84 0.36 -3.26 7.99
CA TYR A 84 1.64 -2.75 8.45
C TYR A 84 2.62 -2.75 7.28
N PHE A 85 3.35 -1.66 7.10
CA PHE A 85 4.35 -1.52 6.05
C PHE A 85 5.66 -1.04 6.63
N LYS A 86 6.75 -1.68 6.24
CA LYS A 86 8.11 -1.32 6.59
C LYS A 86 8.98 -1.21 5.34
N GLY A 87 9.73 -0.13 5.23
CA GLY A 87 10.62 0.07 4.10
C GLY A 87 11.74 1.05 4.41
N ASN A 88 12.75 1.04 3.55
CA ASN A 88 13.75 2.09 3.59
C ASN A 88 13.09 3.43 3.19
N SER A 89 13.52 4.52 3.82
CA SER A 89 13.22 5.91 3.44
C SER A 89 13.35 6.19 1.94
N SER A 90 14.26 5.51 1.23
CA SER A 90 14.37 5.59 -0.23
C SER A 90 13.11 5.10 -0.93
N SER A 91 12.45 4.05 -0.45
CA SER A 91 11.22 3.49 -1.03
C SER A 91 10.01 4.39 -0.77
N PHE A 92 10.05 5.21 0.28
CA PHE A 92 9.01 6.20 0.60
C PHE A 92 9.26 7.59 -0.01
N ASN A 93 10.34 7.76 -0.79
CA ASN A 93 10.77 9.04 -1.38
C ASN A 93 10.77 10.19 -0.36
N LEU A 94 11.44 9.99 0.78
CA LEU A 94 11.51 11.01 1.83
C LEU A 94 12.39 12.19 1.37
N ILE A 95 11.81 13.38 1.33
CA ILE A 95 12.50 14.62 0.91
C ILE A 95 12.46 15.66 2.02
N GLY A 96 13.50 16.48 2.08
CA GLY A 96 13.64 17.53 3.09
C GLY A 96 14.31 18.77 2.52
N LEU A 97 14.14 19.88 3.23
CA LEU A 97 14.86 21.11 3.01
C LEU A 97 15.95 21.23 4.08
N ILE A 98 17.22 21.13 3.67
CA ILE A 98 18.38 21.09 4.56
C ILE A 98 19.41 22.14 4.13
N GLY A 99 20.11 22.77 5.09
CA GLY A 99 21.23 23.66 4.79
C GLY A 99 20.83 25.00 4.16
N ILE A 100 19.68 25.54 4.57
CA ILE A 100 19.21 26.87 4.16
C ILE A 100 19.93 27.99 4.91
N SER A 101 20.04 29.17 4.29
CA SER A 101 20.46 30.38 4.99
C SER A 101 19.28 31.28 5.36
N GLY A 102 19.44 32.00 6.47
CA GLY A 102 18.41 32.90 7.01
C GLY A 102 17.23 32.17 7.64
N SER A 103 16.18 32.94 7.95
CA SER A 103 14.95 32.45 8.62
C SER A 103 13.73 32.38 7.70
N ASP A 104 13.84 32.83 6.45
CA ASP A 104 12.74 32.80 5.49
C ASP A 104 12.66 31.44 4.78
N LEU A 105 11.47 30.87 4.75
CA LEU A 105 11.13 29.60 4.09
C LEU A 105 10.25 29.80 2.86
N ASN A 106 9.84 31.03 2.56
CA ASN A 106 8.95 31.31 1.44
C ASN A 106 9.57 30.87 0.12
N SER A 107 8.76 30.18 -0.69
CA SER A 107 9.12 29.70 -2.03
C SER A 107 10.31 28.73 -2.10
N LYS A 108 10.86 28.27 -0.96
CA LYS A 108 11.99 27.33 -0.93
C LYS A 108 11.51 25.91 -1.17
N VAL A 109 12.09 25.24 -2.18
CA VAL A 109 11.74 23.86 -2.54
C VAL A 109 12.67 22.85 -1.85
N PRO A 110 12.16 21.67 -1.43
CA PRO A 110 12.98 20.60 -0.84
C PRO A 110 14.20 20.26 -1.70
N ASN A 111 15.37 20.12 -1.09
CA ASN A 111 16.66 20.01 -1.78
C ASN A 111 17.44 18.73 -1.46
N ALA A 112 17.04 17.99 -0.43
CA ALA A 112 17.67 16.74 -0.02
C ALA A 112 16.68 15.57 -0.13
N SER A 113 17.18 14.42 -0.58
CA SER A 113 16.50 13.14 -0.41
C SER A 113 17.15 12.38 0.74
N ILE A 114 16.34 11.82 1.63
CA ILE A 114 16.79 11.05 2.78
C ILE A 114 16.66 9.58 2.42
N SER A 115 17.81 8.92 2.21
CA SER A 115 17.88 7.50 1.83
C SER A 115 18.42 6.59 2.94
N ASN A 116 18.84 7.17 4.06
CA ASN A 116 19.44 6.46 5.20
C ASN A 116 18.49 6.50 6.39
N GLY A 117 17.38 5.77 6.26
CA GLY A 117 16.37 5.65 7.29
C GLY A 117 15.40 4.51 7.02
N VAL A 118 14.65 4.16 8.05
CA VAL A 118 13.56 3.19 8.04
C VAL A 118 12.27 3.95 8.29
N VAL A 119 11.25 3.62 7.50
CA VAL A 119 9.90 4.14 7.63
C VAL A 119 8.99 2.97 7.96
N GLU A 120 8.17 3.15 8.99
CA GLU A 120 7.14 2.20 9.40
C GLU A 120 5.78 2.91 9.36
N LEU A 121 4.78 2.21 8.85
CA LEU A 121 3.45 2.74 8.66
C LEU A 121 2.44 1.72 9.17
N TYR A 122 1.62 2.16 10.13
CA TYR A 122 0.53 1.40 10.71
C TYR A 122 -0.79 1.99 10.26
N THR A 123 -1.74 1.15 9.86
CA THR A 123 -3.06 1.61 9.45
C THR A 123 -4.15 1.24 10.44
N ASP A 124 -5.14 2.13 10.58
CA ASP A 124 -6.39 1.85 11.29
C ASP A 124 -7.14 0.68 10.63
N THR A 125 -7.86 -0.09 11.45
CA THR A 125 -8.81 -1.10 10.99
C THR A 125 -9.97 -0.43 10.26
N THR A 126 -10.18 -0.78 8.99
CA THR A 126 -11.27 -0.22 8.18
C THR A 126 -12.04 -1.30 7.44
N PHE A 127 -13.24 -0.95 6.99
CA PHE A 127 -14.07 -1.85 6.21
C PHE A 127 -13.36 -2.29 4.91
N SER A 128 -13.44 -3.59 4.65
CA SER A 128 -12.95 -4.24 3.45
C SER A 128 -14.02 -5.13 2.86
N TRP A 129 -14.06 -5.20 1.54
CA TRP A 129 -14.97 -6.09 0.84
C TRP A 129 -14.26 -6.81 -0.29
N SER A 130 -14.78 -7.98 -0.64
CA SER A 130 -14.38 -8.67 -1.86
C SER A 130 -15.57 -9.32 -2.53
N VAL A 131 -15.44 -9.53 -3.83
CA VAL A 131 -16.38 -10.29 -4.66
C VAL A 131 -15.59 -11.26 -5.51
N GLY A 132 -16.10 -12.47 -5.64
CA GLY A 132 -15.48 -13.47 -6.48
C GLY A 132 -16.49 -14.49 -6.97
N ALA A 133 -16.03 -15.31 -7.89
CA ALA A 133 -16.72 -16.55 -8.16
C ALA A 133 -15.72 -17.68 -8.34
N ARG A 134 -16.17 -18.88 -8.01
CA ARG A 134 -15.43 -20.11 -8.25
C ARG A 134 -16.36 -21.12 -8.89
N GLY A 135 -15.81 -22.00 -9.70
CA GLY A 135 -16.62 -23.04 -10.32
C GLY A 135 -15.82 -24.21 -10.82
N ALA A 136 -16.49 -25.35 -10.97
CA ALA A 136 -15.95 -26.53 -11.62
C ALA A 136 -15.94 -26.30 -13.15
N LEU A 137 -14.76 -26.25 -13.73
CA LEU A 137 -14.57 -26.15 -15.19
C LEU A 137 -14.71 -27.50 -15.87
N TRP A 138 -14.27 -28.56 -15.20
CA TRP A 138 -14.27 -29.90 -15.76
C TRP A 138 -14.35 -30.95 -14.67
N GLU A 139 -15.13 -31.99 -14.95
CA GLU A 139 -15.27 -33.17 -14.11
C GLU A 139 -15.13 -34.41 -15.00
N CYS A 140 -14.24 -35.34 -14.63
CA CYS A 140 -14.17 -36.65 -15.25
C CYS A 140 -13.90 -37.71 -14.19
N GLY A 141 -14.90 -38.57 -13.98
CA GLY A 141 -14.83 -39.64 -12.98
C GLY A 141 -14.57 -39.07 -11.59
N CYS A 142 -13.37 -39.35 -11.06
CA CYS A 142 -12.94 -38.93 -9.73
C CYS A 142 -12.19 -37.59 -9.72
N ALA A 143 -11.90 -36.99 -10.88
CA ALA A 143 -11.14 -35.74 -10.99
C ALA A 143 -12.04 -34.53 -11.24
N THR A 144 -11.79 -33.42 -10.54
CA THR A 144 -12.47 -32.13 -10.72
C THR A 144 -11.45 -31.02 -10.86
N LEU A 145 -11.51 -30.28 -11.96
CA LEU A 145 -10.77 -29.05 -12.18
C LEU A 145 -11.68 -27.86 -11.89
N GLY A 146 -11.26 -27.00 -10.97
CA GLY A 146 -11.94 -25.75 -10.63
C GLY A 146 -11.08 -24.54 -10.95
N ALA A 147 -11.74 -23.40 -11.12
CA ALA A 147 -11.10 -22.09 -11.17
C ALA A 147 -11.82 -21.12 -10.24
N GLU A 148 -11.09 -20.12 -9.78
CA GLU A 148 -11.61 -19.03 -8.97
C GLU A 148 -11.07 -17.69 -9.45
N PHE A 149 -11.89 -16.66 -9.27
CA PHE A 149 -11.49 -15.28 -9.39
C PHE A 149 -12.04 -14.51 -8.18
N GLN A 150 -11.25 -13.57 -7.67
CA GLN A 150 -11.65 -12.71 -6.58
C GLN A 150 -11.04 -11.33 -6.77
N TYR A 151 -11.84 -10.31 -6.50
CA TYR A 151 -11.42 -8.93 -6.40
C TYR A 151 -11.69 -8.43 -4.98
N ALA A 152 -10.65 -7.96 -4.31
CA ALA A 152 -10.72 -7.39 -2.97
C ALA A 152 -10.34 -5.92 -2.98
N GLN A 153 -11.04 -5.12 -2.17
CA GLN A 153 -10.78 -3.71 -2.02
C GLN A 153 -10.90 -3.26 -0.56
N SER A 154 -10.00 -2.39 -0.14
CA SER A 154 -10.12 -1.66 1.11
C SER A 154 -9.40 -0.31 1.05
N LYS A 155 -9.70 0.56 2.01
CA LYS A 155 -9.10 1.90 2.09
C LYS A 155 -8.74 2.28 3.52
N PRO A 156 -7.76 1.59 4.15
CA PRO A 156 -7.37 1.90 5.50
C PRO A 156 -6.68 3.26 5.62
N ARG A 157 -6.95 3.94 6.73
CA ARG A 157 -6.32 5.22 7.08
C ARG A 157 -5.00 4.95 7.78
N VAL A 158 -4.01 5.79 7.54
CA VAL A 158 -2.75 5.69 8.28
C VAL A 158 -2.97 6.21 9.69
N GLN A 159 -2.72 5.36 10.67
CA GLN A 159 -2.83 5.68 12.09
C GLN A 159 -1.52 6.24 12.63
N GLU A 160 -0.41 5.60 12.31
CA GLU A 160 0.92 6.00 12.78
C GLU A 160 1.93 5.90 11.66
N LEU A 161 2.75 6.95 11.54
CA LEU A 161 3.89 7.00 10.65
C LEU A 161 5.13 7.25 11.50
N ASN A 162 6.00 6.25 11.56
CA ASN A 162 7.27 6.33 12.25
C ASN A 162 8.39 6.47 11.23
N VAL A 163 9.26 7.45 11.42
CA VAL A 163 10.43 7.66 10.59
C VAL A 163 11.65 7.66 11.49
N LEU A 164 12.55 6.72 11.26
CA LEU A 164 13.83 6.62 11.95
C LEU A 164 14.94 6.81 10.91
N SER A 165 15.63 7.93 10.97
CA SER A 165 16.78 8.22 10.11
C SER A 165 17.99 8.58 10.96
N ASN A 166 19.18 8.56 10.37
CA ASN A 166 20.40 8.96 11.07
C ASN A 166 20.35 10.39 11.64
N VAL A 167 19.53 11.26 11.03
CA VAL A 167 19.49 12.71 11.35
C VAL A 167 18.27 13.06 12.21
N ALA A 168 17.18 12.31 12.12
CA ALA A 168 15.94 12.59 12.83
C ALA A 168 15.13 11.32 13.10
N GLN A 169 14.47 11.28 14.26
CA GLN A 169 13.45 10.32 14.62
C GLN A 169 12.16 11.05 14.98
N PHE A 170 11.05 10.70 14.37
CA PHE A 170 9.76 11.25 14.72
C PHE A 170 8.62 10.27 14.43
N THR A 171 7.52 10.45 15.16
CA THR A 171 6.27 9.71 15.00
C THR A 171 5.16 10.72 14.75
N VAL A 172 4.37 10.49 13.70
CA VAL A 172 3.19 11.29 13.38
C VAL A 172 1.95 10.44 13.58
N HIS A 173 1.09 10.85 14.49
CA HIS A 173 -0.22 10.22 14.68
C HIS A 173 -1.24 10.84 13.72
N ARG A 174 -1.96 9.98 12.99
CA ARG A 174 -2.97 10.32 11.96
C ARG A 174 -2.43 11.34 10.95
N PRO A 175 -1.35 11.00 10.22
CA PRO A 175 -0.70 11.93 9.32
C PRO A 175 -1.68 12.43 8.27
N LYS A 176 -1.58 13.73 7.98
CA LYS A 176 -2.28 14.39 6.89
C LYS A 176 -1.26 14.81 5.83
N GLY A 177 -1.69 14.79 4.58
CA GLY A 177 -0.87 15.16 3.45
C GLY A 177 -1.67 15.94 2.41
N TYR A 178 -0.95 16.54 1.48
CA TYR A 178 -1.53 17.27 0.37
C TYR A 178 -1.68 16.35 -0.84
N VAL A 179 -2.82 16.41 -1.51
CA VAL A 179 -3.07 15.69 -2.77
C VAL A 179 -2.83 16.64 -3.95
N ASN A 180 -2.02 16.21 -4.93
CA ASN A 180 -1.74 16.97 -6.17
C ASN A 180 -1.30 18.42 -5.92
N GLN A 181 -0.48 18.64 -4.88
CA GLN A 181 0.10 19.93 -4.58
C GLN A 181 1.54 19.99 -5.11
N THR A 182 1.80 20.96 -5.98
CA THR A 182 3.16 21.24 -6.45
C THR A 182 4.00 21.81 -5.31
N LEU A 183 5.26 21.40 -5.24
CA LEU A 183 6.23 21.98 -4.32
C LEU A 183 6.51 23.46 -4.68
N PRO A 184 6.76 24.33 -3.69
CA PRO A 184 6.82 24.03 -2.26
C PRO A 184 5.44 23.92 -1.61
N LEU A 185 5.37 23.20 -0.49
CA LEU A 185 4.16 23.15 0.32
C LEU A 185 3.93 24.52 1.00
N PRO A 186 2.67 24.87 1.32
CA PRO A 186 2.39 26.08 2.09
C PRO A 186 3.17 26.13 3.41
N ILE A 187 3.57 27.32 3.86
CA ILE A 187 4.29 27.50 5.14
C ILE A 187 3.48 27.05 6.37
N THR A 188 2.16 26.95 6.22
CA THR A 188 1.25 26.43 7.23
C THR A 188 1.20 24.91 7.24
N ALA A 189 1.85 24.21 6.31
CA ALA A 189 1.81 22.76 6.22
C ALA A 189 2.24 22.10 7.54
N GLY A 190 1.36 21.27 8.11
CA GLY A 190 1.61 20.57 9.37
C GLY A 190 1.31 21.38 10.64
N THR A 191 0.86 22.64 10.54
CA THR A 191 0.41 23.43 11.70
C THR A 191 -1.09 23.20 11.96
N ALA A 192 -1.54 23.53 13.18
CA ALA A 192 -2.96 23.48 13.53
C ALA A 192 -3.83 24.48 12.75
N THR A 193 -3.23 25.48 12.11
CA THR A 193 -3.92 26.53 11.34
C THR A 193 -4.08 26.17 9.86
N ASP A 194 -3.55 25.02 9.42
CA ASP A 194 -3.66 24.56 8.05
C ASP A 194 -5.09 24.14 7.69
N SER A 195 -5.82 25.04 7.04
CA SER A 195 -7.19 24.82 6.58
C SER A 195 -7.27 24.56 5.07
N ASN A 196 -6.17 24.15 4.43
CA ASN A 196 -6.14 23.96 2.98
C ASN A 196 -7.09 22.83 2.54
N GLU A 197 -7.92 23.07 1.52
CA GLU A 197 -8.88 22.06 1.01
C GLU A 197 -8.22 20.80 0.45
N LYS A 198 -6.95 20.91 0.01
CA LYS A 198 -6.13 19.80 -0.49
C LYS A 198 -5.53 18.95 0.63
N LEU A 199 -5.63 19.38 1.89
CA LEU A 199 -5.19 18.62 3.05
C LEU A 199 -6.15 17.44 3.27
N LYS A 200 -5.64 16.22 3.19
CA LYS A 200 -6.39 14.98 3.38
C LYS A 200 -5.67 14.06 4.36
N ASN A 201 -6.42 13.18 5.00
CA ASN A 201 -5.82 12.10 5.80
C ASN A 201 -5.06 11.16 4.87
N ALA A 202 -3.88 10.71 5.30
CA ALA A 202 -3.16 9.68 4.57
C ALA A 202 -3.98 8.38 4.60
N THR A 203 -4.21 7.81 3.42
CA THR A 203 -4.93 6.55 3.24
C THR A 203 -4.17 5.68 2.26
N ILE A 204 -4.24 4.37 2.45
CA ILE A 204 -3.76 3.39 1.48
C ILE A 204 -4.98 2.93 0.68
N ASN A 205 -4.94 3.08 -0.64
CA ASN A 205 -5.93 2.43 -1.50
C ASN A 205 -5.39 1.05 -1.81
N TYR A 206 -6.10 0.01 -1.37
CA TYR A 206 -5.70 -1.37 -1.61
C TYR A 206 -6.68 -2.02 -2.56
N HIS A 207 -6.16 -2.54 -3.66
CA HIS A 207 -6.88 -3.33 -4.64
C HIS A 207 -6.12 -4.62 -4.90
N GLU A 208 -6.79 -5.76 -4.84
CA GLU A 208 -6.17 -7.04 -5.12
C GLU A 208 -7.03 -7.87 -6.06
N TRP A 209 -6.41 -8.33 -7.14
CA TRP A 209 -6.96 -9.38 -7.99
C TRP A 209 -6.31 -10.70 -7.63
N GLN A 210 -7.13 -11.72 -7.42
CA GLN A 210 -6.70 -13.10 -7.19
C GLN A 210 -7.36 -13.98 -8.24
N VAL A 211 -6.56 -14.85 -8.87
CA VAL A 211 -7.02 -15.84 -9.84
C VAL A 211 -6.36 -17.16 -9.49
N GLY A 212 -7.16 -18.21 -9.36
CA GLY A 212 -6.69 -19.52 -8.99
C GLY A 212 -7.26 -20.62 -9.86
N ALA A 213 -6.51 -21.73 -9.94
CA ALA A 213 -6.98 -22.98 -10.51
C ALA A 213 -6.59 -24.12 -9.56
N ALA A 214 -7.51 -25.05 -9.36
CA ALA A 214 -7.29 -26.20 -8.48
C ALA A 214 -7.77 -27.50 -9.13
N LEU A 215 -6.98 -28.55 -8.95
CA LEU A 215 -7.32 -29.92 -9.34
C LEU A 215 -7.52 -30.74 -8.07
N SER A 216 -8.66 -31.42 -7.98
CA SER A 216 -8.95 -32.36 -6.90
C SER A 216 -9.23 -33.75 -7.45
N TYR A 217 -8.92 -34.77 -6.66
CA TYR A 217 -9.17 -36.17 -7.01
C TYR A 217 -9.79 -36.91 -5.83
N ARG A 218 -10.90 -37.62 -6.05
CA ARG A 218 -11.61 -38.37 -4.99
C ARG A 218 -11.02 -39.77 -4.81
N LEU A 219 -10.45 -40.04 -3.62
CA LEU A 219 -9.92 -41.33 -3.19
C LEU A 219 -10.79 -41.91 -2.06
N ASN A 220 -11.90 -42.59 -2.39
CA ASN A 220 -12.86 -43.17 -1.42
C ASN A 220 -13.28 -42.24 -0.27
N MET A 221 -12.47 -42.13 0.79
CA MET A 221 -12.69 -41.33 2.00
C MET A 221 -11.91 -39.99 2.04
N LEU A 222 -10.94 -39.79 1.15
CA LEU A 222 -10.08 -38.59 1.08
C LEU A 222 -10.25 -37.90 -0.27
N ILE A 223 -10.25 -36.57 -0.28
CA ILE A 223 -10.23 -35.77 -1.52
C ILE A 223 -9.00 -34.86 -1.46
N PRO A 224 -7.80 -35.33 -1.87
CA PRO A 224 -6.68 -34.44 -2.08
C PRO A 224 -7.00 -33.38 -3.14
N TYR A 225 -6.50 -32.17 -2.92
CA TYR A 225 -6.52 -31.09 -3.90
C TYR A 225 -5.16 -30.41 -3.98
N ILE A 226 -4.81 -29.94 -5.17
CA ILE A 226 -3.67 -29.06 -5.40
C ILE A 226 -4.19 -27.82 -6.14
N GLY A 227 -3.77 -26.65 -5.68
CA GLY A 227 -4.16 -25.37 -6.26
C GLY A 227 -2.97 -24.48 -6.52
N VAL A 228 -3.05 -23.70 -7.59
CA VAL A 228 -2.15 -22.59 -7.86
C VAL A 228 -3.00 -21.33 -7.84
N GLN A 229 -2.58 -20.34 -7.05
CA GLN A 229 -3.19 -19.03 -7.00
C GLN A 229 -2.16 -17.98 -7.40
N TRP A 230 -2.60 -17.03 -8.19
CA TRP A 230 -1.87 -15.83 -8.54
C TRP A 230 -2.61 -14.63 -7.98
N SER A 231 -1.89 -13.74 -7.30
CA SER A 231 -2.43 -12.48 -6.83
C SER A 231 -1.62 -11.28 -7.32
N ARG A 232 -2.31 -10.17 -7.54
CA ARG A 232 -1.71 -8.87 -7.84
C ARG A 232 -2.40 -7.81 -7.00
N ALA A 233 -1.63 -7.22 -6.09
CA ALA A 233 -2.03 -6.05 -5.31
C ALA A 233 -1.56 -4.75 -5.98
N SER A 234 -2.36 -3.69 -5.86
CA SER A 234 -2.06 -2.31 -6.30
C SER A 234 -2.66 -1.28 -5.38
#